data_AF-A0AB39TXA3-F1
#
_entry.id   AF-A0AB39TXA3-F1
#
_cell.length_a   1.000
_cell.length_b   1.000
_cell.length_c   1.000
_cell.angle_alpha   90.00
_cell.angle_beta   90.00
_cell.angle_gamma   90.00
#
_symmetry.space_group_name_H-M   'P 1'
#
loop_
_entity.id
_entity.type
_entity.pdbx_description
1 polymer ?
#
loop_
_entity_poly.entity_id
_entity_poly.type
_entity_poly.pdbx_seq_one_letter_code
_entity_poly.pdbx_strand_id
1 'polypeptide(L)'
;MVSALFRVSPIIGETTSSLVGRVAAHYGLDDAALLASWQWRDHRPRHEGGVLRADAEMLLDAAGRRVLAGLCGVGEDVLERALPAWGLNDEKLASNAASNGSGAAVWRVGGAVVGPVAFGCRSCTARRTGAPGRVVRYAQRWERVCARHGRWLLDADADQALEFLDVRALPEVAEAQRRWVRVAQRAVRAGVGAGEVFGVAWAVVCRWWDLALEWPEERVWPARLHALAGGDAGGEFWRWRVVARDAAVFPEVVEVARALLDPGMAELVWQDSGAGRPRALPADGAFCRQLGERVGRPWLGPLAAVDFGGPLIAWMGAVIRRRRGASLPPGHRDDLWLVRRELQPPSMAAQLRALTKEARLPGSGTVWRSAVAPEQRMLIGNLLDDAEEQLLQLRGAQRGSSAEAAEQLLKGIGSAAGRLREALREVAQAAVEAGVRVEDVAAWAGLSPDALAEVLGAGGGTVW
;
A
#
# COMPACT_ATOMS: atom_id res chain seq x y z
N MET A 1 -25.92 28.63 -22.63
CA MET A 1 -26.24 27.26 -22.21
C MET A 1 -26.04 26.38 -23.42
N VAL A 2 -24.99 25.55 -23.45
CA VAL A 2 -24.72 24.68 -24.61
C VAL A 2 -25.68 23.49 -24.48
N SER A 3 -26.68 23.40 -25.36
CA SER A 3 -27.53 22.21 -25.45
C SER A 3 -26.71 21.04 -26.00
N ALA A 4 -26.93 19.83 -25.49
CA ALA A 4 -26.24 18.65 -25.98
C ALA A 4 -26.53 18.45 -27.48
N LEU A 5 -25.49 18.50 -28.29
CA LEU A 5 -25.56 18.12 -29.71
C LEU A 5 -25.22 16.64 -29.91
N PHE A 6 -24.52 16.03 -28.94
CA PHE A 6 -24.03 14.65 -29.02
C PHE A 6 -24.18 13.91 -27.70
N ARG A 7 -24.31 12.58 -27.78
CA ARG A 7 -24.40 11.70 -26.61
C ARG A 7 -23.02 11.15 -26.25
N VAL A 8 -22.50 11.54 -25.08
CA VAL A 8 -21.26 11.02 -24.51
C VAL A 8 -21.60 10.14 -23.32
N SER A 9 -21.47 8.81 -23.48
CA SER A 9 -21.80 7.86 -22.40
C SER A 9 -20.61 7.64 -21.45
N PRO A 10 -20.84 7.58 -20.13
CA PRO A 10 -19.80 7.28 -19.16
C PRO A 10 -19.33 5.82 -19.27
N ILE A 11 -18.10 5.56 -18.82
CA ILE A 11 -17.60 4.21 -18.59
C ILE A 11 -17.84 3.83 -17.13
N ILE A 12 -18.23 2.59 -16.87
CA ILE A 12 -18.43 2.08 -15.50
C ILE A 12 -17.14 2.27 -14.67
N GLY A 13 -17.28 2.94 -13.53
CA GLY A 13 -16.19 3.25 -12.60
C GLY A 13 -15.35 4.47 -12.99
N GLU A 14 -15.67 5.15 -14.10
CA GLU A 14 -14.94 6.34 -14.56
C GLU A 14 -14.97 7.47 -13.52
N THR A 15 -13.89 8.22 -13.41
CA THR A 15 -13.87 9.45 -12.59
C THR A 15 -14.70 10.53 -13.28
N THR A 16 -15.37 11.38 -12.51
CA THR A 16 -16.13 12.50 -13.07
C THR A 16 -15.23 13.41 -13.91
N SER A 17 -14.00 13.64 -13.43
CA SER A 17 -12.98 14.40 -14.17
C SER A 17 -12.60 13.79 -15.53
N SER A 18 -12.49 12.46 -15.62
CA SER A 18 -12.19 11.73 -16.85
C SER A 18 -13.31 11.87 -17.86
N LEU A 19 -14.57 11.78 -17.40
CA LEU A 19 -15.73 11.99 -18.24
C LEU A 19 -15.75 13.41 -18.80
N VAL A 20 -15.50 14.43 -17.97
CA VAL A 20 -15.43 15.83 -18.42
C VAL A 20 -14.38 16.02 -19.52
N GLY A 21 -13.16 15.51 -19.35
CA GLY A 21 -12.12 15.60 -20.39
C GLY A 21 -12.53 14.92 -21.69
N ARG A 22 -13.26 13.79 -21.61
CA ARG A 22 -13.82 13.14 -22.80
C ARG A 22 -14.95 13.92 -23.46
N VAL A 23 -15.79 14.59 -22.68
CA VAL A 23 -16.82 15.49 -23.19
C VAL A 23 -16.15 16.65 -23.92
N ALA A 24 -15.12 17.29 -23.31
CA ALA A 24 -14.38 18.38 -23.95
C ALA A 24 -13.80 17.95 -25.30
N ALA A 25 -13.08 16.82 -25.31
CA ALA A 25 -12.52 16.26 -26.53
C ALA A 25 -13.57 15.94 -27.60
N HIS A 26 -14.75 15.45 -27.20
CA HIS A 26 -15.82 15.14 -28.14
C HIS A 26 -16.45 16.38 -28.78
N TYR A 27 -16.54 17.49 -28.03
CA TYR A 27 -16.98 18.79 -28.55
C TYR A 27 -15.86 19.60 -29.22
N GLY A 28 -14.63 19.07 -29.29
CA GLY A 28 -13.47 19.81 -29.82
C GLY A 28 -13.09 21.03 -28.98
N LEU A 29 -13.45 21.03 -27.69
CA LEU A 29 -13.19 22.12 -26.76
C LEU A 29 -11.88 21.89 -26.01
N ASP A 30 -11.22 22.98 -25.64
CA ASP A 30 -10.17 22.95 -24.62
C ASP A 30 -10.76 22.61 -23.25
N ASP A 31 -10.01 21.86 -22.44
CA ASP A 31 -10.44 21.45 -21.10
C ASP A 31 -10.83 22.67 -20.24
N ALA A 32 -10.08 23.77 -20.29
CA ALA A 32 -10.37 24.96 -19.49
C ALA A 32 -11.69 25.62 -19.91
N ALA A 33 -12.01 25.59 -21.22
CA ALA A 33 -13.26 26.13 -21.73
C ALA A 33 -14.47 25.34 -21.21
N LEU A 34 -14.38 24.01 -21.14
CA LEU A 34 -15.45 23.20 -20.56
C LEU A 34 -15.53 23.38 -19.04
N LEU A 35 -14.40 23.41 -18.35
CA LEU A 35 -14.33 23.59 -16.89
C LEU A 35 -14.90 24.95 -16.44
N ALA A 36 -14.91 25.98 -17.30
CA ALA A 36 -15.56 27.27 -17.04
C ALA A 36 -17.10 27.17 -16.87
N SER A 37 -17.69 26.01 -17.16
CA SER A 37 -19.12 25.75 -16.92
C SER A 37 -19.49 25.65 -15.43
N TRP A 38 -18.49 25.53 -14.53
CA TRP A 38 -18.68 25.40 -13.09
C TRP A 38 -18.00 26.51 -12.30
N GLN A 39 -18.57 26.83 -11.14
CA GLN A 39 -17.93 27.69 -10.14
C GLN A 39 -17.00 26.87 -9.24
N TRP A 40 -15.69 27.08 -9.37
CA TRP A 40 -14.69 26.32 -8.64
C TRP A 40 -14.43 26.86 -7.23
N ARG A 41 -14.39 25.97 -6.24
CA ARG A 41 -14.14 26.30 -4.82
C ARG A 41 -12.68 26.14 -4.40
N ASP A 42 -11.87 25.50 -5.23
CA ASP A 42 -10.44 25.32 -5.03
C ASP A 42 -9.73 25.01 -6.37
N HIS A 43 -8.42 24.77 -6.30
CA HIS A 43 -7.58 24.53 -7.46
C HIS A 43 -7.38 23.04 -7.72
N ARG A 44 -7.18 22.70 -8.99
CA ARG A 44 -6.89 21.33 -9.39
C ARG A 44 -5.61 20.81 -8.72
N PRO A 45 -5.59 19.58 -8.17
CA PRO A 45 -4.46 19.05 -7.43
C PRO A 45 -3.26 18.82 -8.34
N ARG A 46 -2.06 19.04 -7.79
CA ARG A 46 -0.77 18.90 -8.48
C ARG A 46 0.17 17.99 -7.70
N HIS A 47 1.11 17.36 -8.39
CA HIS A 47 2.28 16.75 -7.75
C HIS A 47 3.23 17.85 -7.24
N GLU A 48 4.19 17.50 -6.37
CA GLU A 48 5.19 18.44 -5.84
C GLU A 48 5.98 19.16 -6.96
N GLY A 49 6.13 18.52 -8.13
CA GLY A 49 6.73 19.13 -9.33
C GLY A 49 5.81 20.06 -10.12
N GLY A 50 4.61 20.38 -9.63
CA GLY A 50 3.64 21.27 -10.27
C GLY A 50 2.83 20.63 -11.40
N VAL A 51 3.13 19.39 -11.81
CA VAL A 51 2.38 18.63 -12.82
C VAL A 51 0.98 18.31 -12.31
N LEU A 52 -0.04 18.45 -13.16
CA LEU A 52 -1.42 18.12 -12.82
C LEU A 52 -1.57 16.63 -12.55
N ARG A 53 -2.30 16.28 -11.49
CA ARG A 53 -2.55 14.89 -11.15
C ARG A 53 -3.54 14.25 -12.13
N ALA A 54 -3.22 13.06 -12.62
CA ALA A 54 -4.14 12.29 -13.46
C ALA A 54 -5.31 11.70 -12.65
N ASP A 55 -5.11 11.41 -11.36
CA ASP A 55 -6.15 10.97 -10.42
C ASP A 55 -6.97 12.11 -9.78
N ALA A 56 -6.85 13.35 -10.28
CA ALA A 56 -7.69 14.45 -9.82
C ALA A 56 -9.16 14.10 -10.07
N GLU A 57 -10.01 14.26 -9.06
CA GLU A 57 -11.45 14.00 -9.14
C GLU A 57 -12.24 15.31 -8.93
N MET A 58 -13.36 15.43 -9.62
CA MET A 58 -14.31 16.52 -9.49
C MET A 58 -15.55 16.05 -8.74
N LEU A 59 -15.88 16.72 -7.64
CA LEU A 59 -17.18 16.61 -6.98
C LEU A 59 -18.06 17.78 -7.36
N LEU A 60 -19.34 17.50 -7.60
CA LEU A 60 -20.31 18.45 -8.14
C LEU A 60 -21.49 18.59 -7.20
N ASP A 61 -21.98 19.82 -7.03
CA ASP A 61 -23.28 20.04 -6.41
C ASP A 61 -24.43 19.60 -7.34
N ALA A 62 -25.67 19.64 -6.85
CA ALA A 62 -26.84 19.23 -7.63
C ALA A 62 -27.08 20.06 -8.92
N ALA A 63 -26.65 21.32 -8.97
CA ALA A 63 -26.74 22.12 -10.19
C ALA A 63 -25.63 21.76 -11.19
N GLY A 64 -24.43 21.50 -10.70
CA GLY A 64 -23.26 21.11 -11.49
C GLY A 64 -23.45 19.74 -12.12
N ARG A 65 -24.11 18.82 -11.42
CA ARG A 65 -24.52 17.51 -11.94
C ARG A 65 -25.50 17.63 -13.10
N ARG A 66 -26.52 18.48 -12.97
CA ARG A 66 -27.45 18.78 -14.07
C ARG A 66 -26.74 19.36 -15.30
N VAL A 67 -25.76 20.23 -15.09
CA VAL A 67 -24.91 20.77 -16.18
C VAL A 67 -24.15 19.63 -16.88
N LEU A 68 -23.48 18.74 -16.12
CA LEU A 68 -22.74 17.63 -16.73
C LEU A 68 -23.66 16.65 -17.47
N ALA A 69 -24.81 16.30 -16.90
CA ALA A 69 -25.81 15.46 -17.55
C ALA A 69 -26.30 16.06 -18.88
N GLY A 70 -26.58 17.37 -18.87
CA GLY A 70 -26.93 18.13 -20.05
C GLY A 70 -25.84 18.09 -21.12
N LEU A 71 -24.57 18.32 -20.76
CA LEU A 71 -23.44 18.27 -21.69
C LEU A 71 -23.22 16.88 -22.28
N CYS A 72 -23.44 15.82 -21.49
CA CYS A 72 -23.31 14.44 -21.92
C CYS A 72 -24.49 13.95 -22.78
N GLY A 73 -25.64 14.65 -22.73
CA GLY A 73 -26.87 14.18 -23.38
C GLY A 73 -27.40 12.87 -22.80
N VAL A 74 -27.20 12.63 -21.49
CA VAL A 74 -27.69 11.43 -20.78
C VAL A 74 -28.38 11.83 -19.47
N GLY A 75 -29.28 10.98 -18.97
CA GLY A 75 -29.93 11.18 -17.68
C GLY A 75 -28.97 11.05 -16.49
N GLU A 76 -29.29 11.73 -15.39
CA GLU A 76 -28.50 11.65 -14.15
C GLU A 76 -28.45 10.22 -13.59
N ASP A 77 -29.49 9.40 -13.81
CA ASP A 77 -29.55 8.00 -13.40
C ASP A 77 -28.48 7.13 -14.10
N VAL A 78 -28.12 7.48 -15.34
CA VAL A 78 -27.04 6.82 -16.09
C VAL A 78 -25.69 7.19 -15.50
N LEU A 79 -25.50 8.47 -15.14
CA LEU A 79 -24.27 8.95 -14.52
C LEU A 79 -24.10 8.40 -13.11
N GLU A 80 -25.16 8.36 -12.31
CA GLU A 80 -25.14 7.82 -10.95
C GLU A 80 -24.72 6.35 -10.92
N ARG A 81 -25.24 5.53 -11.85
CA ARG A 81 -24.84 4.11 -11.95
C ARG A 81 -23.40 3.92 -12.42
N ALA A 82 -22.84 4.87 -13.15
CA ALA A 82 -21.54 4.72 -13.80
C ALA A 82 -20.39 5.39 -13.04
N LEU A 83 -20.64 6.54 -12.40
CA LEU A 83 -19.65 7.39 -11.75
C LEU A 83 -19.72 7.23 -10.23
N PRO A 84 -18.74 6.56 -9.60
CA PRO A 84 -18.79 6.27 -8.17
C PRO A 84 -18.85 7.52 -7.27
N ALA A 85 -18.36 8.65 -7.74
CA ALA A 85 -18.33 9.91 -6.99
C ALA A 85 -19.58 10.79 -7.19
N TRP A 86 -20.54 10.39 -8.04
CA TRP A 86 -21.66 11.24 -8.49
C TRP A 86 -22.49 11.82 -7.34
N GLY A 87 -22.86 10.99 -6.36
CA GLY A 87 -23.72 11.39 -5.24
C GLY A 87 -22.97 11.91 -4.01
N LEU A 88 -21.64 12.00 -4.05
CA LEU A 88 -20.86 12.39 -2.87
C LEU A 88 -20.92 13.91 -2.66
N ASN A 89 -21.20 14.30 -1.42
CA ASN A 89 -21.21 15.69 -1.01
C ASN A 89 -19.86 16.08 -0.39
N ASP A 90 -19.56 17.37 -0.44
CA ASP A 90 -18.38 17.96 0.17
C ASP A 90 -18.77 19.22 0.94
N GLU A 91 -18.14 19.45 2.10
CA GLU A 91 -18.42 20.60 2.97
C GLU A 91 -18.23 21.95 2.24
N LYS A 92 -17.27 22.02 1.30
CA LYS A 92 -17.05 23.22 0.48
C LYS A 92 -18.17 23.49 -0.52
N LEU A 93 -18.99 22.48 -0.83
CA LEU A 93 -20.17 22.60 -1.70
C LEU A 93 -21.45 22.88 -0.89
N ALA A 94 -21.51 22.44 0.37
CA ALA A 94 -22.67 22.64 1.24
C ALA A 94 -22.84 24.09 1.73
N SER A 95 -21.76 24.86 1.77
CA SER A 95 -21.67 26.16 2.45
C SER A 95 -22.20 27.37 1.67
N ASN A 96 -22.60 27.21 0.40
CA ASN A 96 -23.14 28.32 -0.39
C ASN A 96 -24.16 27.83 -1.43
N ALA A 97 -25.43 28.18 -1.25
CA ALA A 97 -26.45 28.04 -2.30
C ALA A 97 -26.00 28.81 -3.55
N ALA A 98 -25.87 28.12 -4.67
CA ALA A 98 -25.40 28.69 -5.94
C ALA A 98 -26.19 29.95 -6.30
N SER A 99 -25.51 31.11 -6.32
CA SER A 99 -26.16 32.41 -6.46
C SER A 99 -26.51 32.80 -7.91
N ASN A 100 -26.16 32.01 -8.92
CA ASN A 100 -26.35 32.40 -10.33
C ASN A 100 -26.70 31.25 -11.30
N GLY A 101 -27.25 30.12 -10.84
CA GLY A 101 -27.68 29.02 -11.71
C GLY A 101 -26.54 28.21 -12.37
N SER A 102 -25.29 28.68 -12.33
CA SER A 102 -24.10 27.87 -12.61
C SER A 102 -23.77 27.00 -11.40
N GLY A 103 -23.66 25.68 -11.60
CA GLY A 103 -23.34 24.74 -10.53
C GLY A 103 -21.93 24.90 -9.99
N ALA A 104 -21.72 24.54 -8.73
CA ALA A 104 -20.41 24.55 -8.10
C ALA A 104 -19.68 23.21 -8.24
N ALA A 105 -18.35 23.29 -8.27
CA ALA A 105 -17.46 22.14 -8.34
C ALA A 105 -16.28 22.31 -7.38
N VAL A 106 -15.77 21.18 -6.89
CA VAL A 106 -14.60 21.13 -6.02
C VAL A 106 -13.68 20.00 -6.46
N TRP A 107 -12.37 20.23 -6.36
CA TRP A 107 -11.35 19.27 -6.72
C TRP A 107 -10.89 18.44 -5.53
N ARG A 108 -10.73 17.14 -5.72
CA ARG A 108 -10.15 16.22 -4.73
C ARG A 108 -9.12 15.31 -5.39
N VAL A 109 -8.31 14.65 -4.58
CA VAL A 109 -7.49 13.52 -5.03
C VAL A 109 -8.38 12.29 -5.03
N GLY A 110 -8.60 11.65 -6.18
CA GLY A 110 -9.58 10.58 -6.34
C GLY A 110 -9.37 9.42 -5.35
N GLY A 111 -8.10 9.09 -5.05
CA GLY A 111 -7.73 8.10 -4.03
C GLY A 111 -8.35 8.32 -2.64
N ALA A 112 -8.63 9.57 -2.28
CA ALA A 112 -9.23 9.96 -1.00
C ALA A 112 -10.77 10.06 -1.06
N VAL A 113 -11.37 9.95 -2.25
CA VAL A 113 -12.82 10.13 -2.46
C VAL A 113 -13.56 8.80 -2.40
N VAL A 114 -13.21 7.85 -3.29
CA VAL A 114 -13.86 6.52 -3.37
C VAL A 114 -12.86 5.40 -3.11
N GLY A 115 -11.63 5.53 -3.60
CA GLY A 115 -10.60 4.51 -3.47
C GLY A 115 -9.56 4.59 -4.57
N PRO A 116 -8.71 3.56 -4.74
CA PRO A 116 -7.61 3.56 -5.69
C PRO A 116 -8.05 3.88 -7.11
N VAL A 117 -7.25 4.69 -7.80
CA VAL A 117 -7.54 5.18 -9.15
C VAL A 117 -6.47 4.68 -10.11
N ALA A 118 -6.89 4.11 -11.23
CA ALA A 118 -6.02 3.62 -12.29
C ALA A 118 -6.47 4.12 -13.66
N PHE A 119 -5.56 4.02 -14.62
CA PHE A 119 -5.90 4.25 -16.02
C PHE A 119 -6.89 3.18 -16.53
N GLY A 120 -7.70 3.56 -17.51
CA GLY A 120 -8.53 2.66 -18.29
C GLY A 120 -7.78 2.15 -19.52
N CYS A 121 -8.20 1.01 -20.06
CA CYS A 121 -7.62 0.51 -21.30
C CYS A 121 -8.10 1.34 -22.49
N ARG A 122 -7.20 2.15 -23.08
CA ARG A 122 -7.50 2.98 -24.28
C ARG A 122 -8.16 2.19 -25.42
N SER A 123 -7.77 0.93 -25.64
CA SER A 123 -8.38 0.08 -26.68
C SER A 123 -9.81 -0.36 -26.33
N CYS A 124 -10.12 -0.58 -25.05
CA CYS A 124 -11.50 -0.79 -24.60
C CYS A 124 -12.33 0.48 -24.76
N THR A 125 -11.77 1.63 -24.39
CA THR A 125 -12.41 2.94 -24.56
C THR A 125 -12.74 3.16 -26.03
N ALA A 126 -11.75 3.06 -26.92
CA ALA A 126 -11.93 3.24 -28.37
C ALA A 126 -13.05 2.36 -28.93
N ARG A 127 -13.13 1.09 -28.52
CA ARG A 127 -14.22 0.20 -28.98
C ARG A 127 -15.60 0.64 -28.47
N ARG A 128 -15.69 1.23 -27.27
CA ARG A 128 -16.96 1.67 -26.67
C ARG A 128 -17.41 3.05 -27.17
N THR A 129 -16.47 3.93 -27.48
CA THR A 129 -16.74 5.35 -27.74
C THR A 129 -16.45 5.78 -29.17
N GLY A 130 -15.89 4.89 -30.00
CA GLY A 130 -15.49 5.18 -31.38
C GLY A 130 -14.17 5.93 -31.52
N ALA A 131 -13.57 6.42 -30.43
CA ALA A 131 -12.33 7.17 -30.45
C ALA A 131 -11.40 6.78 -29.27
N PRO A 132 -10.08 6.66 -29.49
CA PRO A 132 -9.15 6.42 -28.39
C PRO A 132 -9.11 7.64 -27.47
N GLY A 133 -9.32 7.42 -26.18
CA GLY A 133 -9.23 8.46 -25.16
C GLY A 133 -8.57 7.91 -23.91
N ARG A 134 -7.77 8.76 -23.24
CA ARG A 134 -7.32 8.49 -21.87
C ARG A 134 -8.57 8.43 -21.00
N VAL A 135 -8.66 7.39 -20.18
CA VAL A 135 -9.73 7.23 -19.20
C VAL A 135 -9.07 6.99 -17.86
N VAL A 136 -9.63 7.58 -16.82
CA VAL A 136 -9.22 7.36 -15.44
C VAL A 136 -10.44 6.82 -14.70
N ARG A 137 -10.25 5.76 -13.92
CA ARG A 137 -11.34 5.05 -13.25
C ARG A 137 -10.92 4.58 -11.87
N TYR A 138 -11.90 4.46 -10.99
CA TYR A 138 -11.75 3.74 -9.74
C TYR A 138 -11.55 2.25 -10.03
N ALA A 139 -10.43 1.70 -9.57
CA ALA A 139 -10.08 0.31 -9.78
C ALA A 139 -9.11 -0.16 -8.70
N GLN A 140 -9.51 -1.22 -8.02
CA GLN A 140 -8.68 -1.91 -7.04
C GLN A 140 -7.47 -2.56 -7.74
N ARG A 141 -6.43 -2.92 -6.97
CA ARG A 141 -5.21 -3.53 -7.52
C ARG A 141 -5.47 -4.79 -8.34
N TRP A 142 -6.43 -5.60 -7.89
CA TRP A 142 -6.86 -6.82 -8.57
C TRP A 142 -7.85 -6.60 -9.72
N GLU A 143 -8.12 -5.35 -10.13
CA GLU A 143 -9.03 -5.01 -11.24
C GLU A 143 -8.29 -4.36 -12.42
N ARG A 144 -6.95 -4.41 -12.39
CA ARG A 144 -6.06 -3.70 -13.31
C ARG A 144 -5.72 -4.49 -14.56
N VAL A 145 -6.02 -5.78 -14.61
CA VAL A 145 -5.73 -6.59 -15.80
C VAL A 145 -6.83 -6.41 -16.84
N CYS A 146 -6.50 -5.77 -17.95
CA CYS A 146 -7.29 -5.84 -19.18
C CYS A 146 -6.93 -7.12 -19.94
N ALA A 147 -7.57 -8.24 -19.57
CA ALA A 147 -7.30 -9.54 -20.19
C ALA A 147 -7.51 -9.54 -21.71
N ARG A 148 -8.48 -8.74 -22.20
CA ARG A 148 -8.79 -8.65 -23.64
C ARG A 148 -7.67 -8.05 -24.48
N HIS A 149 -6.92 -7.11 -23.93
CA HIS A 149 -5.85 -6.44 -24.67
C HIS A 149 -4.46 -6.75 -24.11
N GLY A 150 -4.38 -7.66 -23.12
CA GLY A 150 -3.13 -8.05 -22.45
C GLY A 150 -2.40 -6.87 -21.83
N ARG A 151 -3.10 -6.06 -21.04
CA ARG A 151 -2.52 -4.87 -20.38
C ARG A 151 -2.74 -4.88 -18.89
N TRP A 152 -1.71 -4.55 -18.12
CA TRP A 152 -1.83 -4.14 -16.73
C TRP A 152 -1.99 -2.62 -16.66
N LEU A 153 -3.09 -2.14 -16.11
CA LEU A 153 -3.41 -0.71 -16.02
C LEU A 153 -2.74 -0.10 -14.78
N LEU A 154 -1.92 0.94 -14.99
CA LEU A 154 -1.12 1.54 -13.93
C LEU A 154 -1.94 2.50 -13.06
N ASP A 155 -1.43 2.76 -11.87
CA ASP A 155 -1.94 3.79 -10.96
C ASP A 155 -1.93 5.16 -11.65
N ALA A 156 -3.02 5.90 -11.51
CA ALA A 156 -3.13 7.27 -12.01
C ALA A 156 -2.60 8.31 -11.00
N ASP A 157 -2.27 7.88 -9.77
CA ASP A 157 -1.75 8.73 -8.69
C ASP A 157 -0.23 8.94 -8.76
N ALA A 158 0.44 8.20 -9.65
CA ALA A 158 1.87 8.24 -9.86
C ALA A 158 2.24 9.26 -10.94
N ASP A 159 3.23 10.11 -10.64
CA ASP A 159 3.79 11.08 -11.59
C ASP A 159 4.70 10.35 -12.60
N GLN A 160 4.07 9.62 -13.52
CA GLN A 160 4.76 8.80 -14.51
C GLN A 160 3.95 8.72 -15.82
N ALA A 161 4.66 8.58 -16.94
CA ALA A 161 4.06 8.74 -18.27
C ALA A 161 3.31 7.50 -18.80
N LEU A 162 3.62 6.31 -18.30
CA LEU A 162 3.02 5.06 -18.77
C LEU A 162 1.59 4.91 -18.23
N GLU A 163 0.64 4.56 -19.08
CA GLU A 163 -0.72 4.24 -18.60
C GLU A 163 -0.92 2.76 -18.32
N PHE A 164 -0.06 1.92 -18.92
CA PHE A 164 -0.17 0.48 -18.82
C PHE A 164 1.19 -0.20 -19.04
N LEU A 165 1.26 -1.46 -18.61
CA LEU A 165 2.31 -2.42 -18.97
C LEU A 165 1.73 -3.49 -19.88
N ASP A 166 2.53 -3.97 -20.84
CA ASP A 166 2.15 -5.08 -21.69
C ASP A 166 2.34 -6.40 -20.92
N VAL A 167 1.29 -7.20 -20.82
CA VAL A 167 1.31 -8.51 -20.15
C VAL A 167 0.94 -9.64 -21.11
N ARG A 168 0.95 -9.41 -22.43
CA ARG A 168 0.63 -10.45 -23.42
C ARG A 168 1.59 -11.63 -23.36
N ALA A 169 2.87 -11.37 -23.08
CA ALA A 169 3.89 -12.40 -22.88
C ALA A 169 3.83 -13.08 -21.51
N LEU A 170 2.92 -12.66 -20.62
CA LEU A 170 2.76 -13.13 -19.25
C LEU A 170 1.35 -13.69 -19.02
N PRO A 171 0.99 -14.84 -19.64
CA PRO A 171 -0.34 -15.42 -19.54
C PRO A 171 -0.77 -15.71 -18.09
N GLU A 172 0.19 -15.97 -17.20
CA GLU A 172 -0.06 -16.23 -15.78
C GLU A 172 -0.72 -15.04 -15.07
N VAL A 173 -0.49 -13.79 -15.52
CA VAL A 173 -1.13 -12.59 -14.95
C VAL A 173 -2.63 -12.58 -15.28
N ALA A 174 -2.99 -12.93 -16.51
CA ALA A 174 -4.38 -13.05 -16.92
C ALA A 174 -5.08 -14.25 -16.27
N GLU A 175 -4.36 -15.34 -16.03
CA GLU A 175 -4.85 -16.48 -15.26
C GLU A 175 -5.11 -16.14 -13.80
N ALA A 176 -4.18 -15.43 -13.16
CA ALA A 176 -4.33 -14.95 -11.80
C ALA A 176 -5.58 -14.09 -11.64
N GLN A 177 -5.86 -13.21 -12.62
CA GLN A 177 -7.09 -12.41 -12.64
C GLN A 177 -8.36 -13.27 -12.63
N ARG A 178 -8.37 -14.37 -13.41
CA ARG A 178 -9.51 -15.30 -13.44
C ARG A 178 -9.64 -16.08 -12.13
N ARG A 179 -8.52 -16.50 -11.54
CA ARG A 179 -8.50 -17.19 -10.24
C ARG A 179 -8.97 -16.28 -9.12
N TRP A 180 -8.60 -14.99 -9.16
CA TRP A 180 -8.97 -14.01 -8.15
C TRP A 180 -10.50 -13.91 -7.96
N VAL A 181 -11.29 -14.00 -9.04
CA VAL A 181 -12.77 -14.00 -8.93
C VAL A 181 -13.26 -15.08 -7.97
N ARG A 182 -12.70 -16.29 -8.05
CA ARG A 182 -13.06 -17.41 -7.16
C ARG A 182 -12.53 -17.22 -5.74
N VAL A 183 -11.34 -16.64 -5.60
CA VAL A 183 -10.73 -16.32 -4.30
C VAL A 183 -11.57 -15.26 -3.56
N ALA A 184 -11.95 -14.19 -4.23
CA ALA A 184 -12.82 -13.14 -3.69
C ALA A 184 -14.19 -13.69 -3.27
N GLN A 185 -14.81 -14.54 -4.10
CA GLN A 185 -16.06 -15.22 -3.72
C GLN A 185 -15.90 -16.14 -2.50
N ARG A 186 -14.74 -16.79 -2.34
CA ARG A 186 -14.43 -17.60 -1.15
C ARG A 186 -14.24 -16.73 0.09
N ALA A 187 -13.58 -15.57 -0.04
CA ALA A 187 -13.43 -14.61 1.05
C ALA A 187 -14.80 -14.16 1.59
N VAL A 188 -15.69 -13.74 0.69
CA VAL A 188 -17.05 -13.29 1.05
C VAL A 188 -17.83 -14.41 1.73
N ARG A 189 -17.77 -15.65 1.22
CA ARG A 189 -18.41 -16.82 1.86
C ARG A 189 -17.83 -17.14 3.24
N ALA A 190 -16.57 -16.80 3.49
CA ALA A 190 -15.93 -16.93 4.80
C ALA A 190 -16.20 -15.73 5.72
N GLY A 191 -17.02 -14.76 5.30
CA GLY A 191 -17.36 -13.57 6.08
C GLY A 191 -16.23 -12.52 6.15
N VAL A 192 -15.30 -12.54 5.20
CA VAL A 192 -14.13 -11.64 5.16
C VAL A 192 -14.17 -10.80 3.89
N GLY A 193 -13.79 -9.53 3.97
CA GLY A 193 -13.66 -8.65 2.81
C GLY A 193 -12.58 -9.15 1.85
N ALA A 194 -12.90 -9.30 0.56
CA ALA A 194 -11.92 -9.73 -0.44
C ALA A 194 -10.69 -8.80 -0.50
N GLY A 195 -10.88 -7.50 -0.24
CA GLY A 195 -9.80 -6.53 -0.19
C GLY A 195 -8.86 -6.69 1.01
N GLU A 196 -9.37 -7.17 2.15
CA GLU A 196 -8.57 -7.41 3.36
C GLU A 196 -7.65 -8.61 3.14
N VAL A 197 -8.19 -9.70 2.59
CA VAL A 197 -7.41 -10.88 2.17
C VAL A 197 -6.36 -10.50 1.15
N PHE A 198 -6.73 -9.71 0.12
CA PHE A 198 -5.77 -9.23 -0.86
C PHE A 198 -4.69 -8.39 -0.20
N GLY A 199 -5.04 -7.50 0.74
CA GLY A 199 -4.13 -6.63 1.46
C GLY A 199 -3.04 -7.41 2.18
N VAL A 200 -3.41 -8.46 2.94
CA VAL A 200 -2.45 -9.33 3.63
C VAL A 200 -1.56 -10.06 2.63
N ALA A 201 -2.14 -10.73 1.64
CA ALA A 201 -1.37 -11.48 0.66
C ALA A 201 -0.42 -10.58 -0.15
N TRP A 202 -0.87 -9.39 -0.52
CA TRP A 202 -0.07 -8.39 -1.21
C TRP A 202 1.08 -7.90 -0.32
N ALA A 203 0.84 -7.67 0.97
CA ALA A 203 1.90 -7.31 1.90
C ALA A 203 2.97 -8.40 2.02
N VAL A 204 2.56 -9.67 2.16
CA VAL A 204 3.47 -10.83 2.19
C VAL A 204 4.33 -10.87 0.93
N VAL A 205 3.71 -10.79 -0.24
CA VAL A 205 4.45 -10.96 -1.49
C VAL A 205 5.30 -9.72 -1.83
N CYS A 206 4.88 -8.51 -1.45
CA CYS A 206 5.74 -7.32 -1.56
C CYS A 206 6.98 -7.43 -0.66
N ARG A 207 6.82 -7.97 0.56
CA ARG A 207 7.96 -8.24 1.44
C ARG A 207 8.95 -9.21 0.79
N TRP A 208 8.45 -10.29 0.20
CA TRP A 208 9.26 -11.23 -0.55
C TRP A 208 9.91 -10.62 -1.79
N TRP A 209 9.18 -9.78 -2.53
CA TRP A 209 9.71 -9.05 -3.68
C TRP A 209 10.92 -8.23 -3.29
N ASP A 210 10.88 -7.53 -2.15
CA ASP A 210 11.99 -6.73 -1.62
C ASP A 210 13.21 -7.60 -1.29
N LEU A 211 13.02 -8.76 -0.68
CA LEU A 211 14.08 -9.72 -0.35
C LEU A 211 14.60 -10.53 -1.56
N ALA A 212 13.83 -10.60 -2.64
CA ALA A 212 14.09 -11.46 -3.79
C ALA A 212 15.46 -11.27 -4.45
N LEU A 213 16.08 -10.09 -4.29
CA LEU A 213 17.40 -9.80 -4.84
C LEU A 213 18.51 -10.62 -4.16
N GLU A 214 18.27 -11.06 -2.93
CA GLU A 214 19.21 -11.83 -2.13
C GLU A 214 19.04 -13.33 -2.31
N TRP A 215 18.01 -13.77 -3.04
CA TRP A 215 17.66 -15.19 -3.19
C TRP A 215 18.30 -15.78 -4.44
N PRO A 216 19.33 -16.64 -4.31
CA PRO A 216 20.05 -17.17 -5.46
C PRO A 216 19.18 -18.01 -6.41
N GLU A 217 18.11 -18.62 -5.93
CA GLU A 217 17.19 -19.47 -6.69
C GLU A 217 16.06 -18.69 -7.38
N GLU A 218 15.89 -17.40 -7.08
CA GLU A 218 14.83 -16.60 -7.68
C GLU A 218 15.12 -16.30 -9.16
N ARG A 219 14.22 -16.73 -10.04
CA ARG A 219 14.34 -16.59 -11.50
C ARG A 219 13.08 -16.03 -12.16
N VAL A 220 11.94 -16.17 -11.50
CA VAL A 220 10.62 -15.87 -12.05
C VAL A 220 10.38 -14.37 -12.07
N TRP A 221 10.57 -13.70 -10.93
CA TRP A 221 10.34 -12.27 -10.81
C TRP A 221 11.30 -11.42 -11.65
N PRO A 222 12.62 -11.71 -11.69
CA PRO A 222 13.53 -11.04 -12.62
C PRO A 222 13.10 -11.22 -14.08
N ALA A 223 12.76 -12.44 -14.52
CA ALA A 223 12.33 -12.70 -15.89
C ALA A 223 11.05 -11.92 -16.26
N ARG A 224 10.05 -11.90 -15.36
CA ARG A 224 8.82 -11.11 -15.56
C ARG A 224 9.10 -9.61 -15.60
N LEU A 225 9.98 -9.12 -14.72
CA LEU A 225 10.37 -7.71 -14.68
C LEU A 225 10.95 -7.27 -16.04
N HIS A 226 11.87 -8.06 -16.60
CA HIS A 226 12.43 -7.81 -17.93
C HIS A 226 11.36 -7.86 -19.02
N ALA A 227 10.47 -8.87 -19.00
CA ALA A 227 9.36 -8.92 -19.95
C ALA A 227 8.46 -7.67 -19.89
N LEU A 228 8.15 -7.19 -18.69
CA LEU A 228 7.34 -5.97 -18.45
C LEU A 228 8.06 -4.69 -18.87
N ALA A 229 9.39 -4.66 -18.79
CA ALA A 229 10.23 -3.57 -19.25
C ALA A 229 10.37 -3.53 -20.79
N GLY A 230 9.88 -4.55 -21.50
CA GLY A 230 10.06 -4.71 -22.94
C GLY A 230 11.44 -5.25 -23.33
N GLY A 231 12.17 -5.86 -22.39
CA GLY A 231 13.53 -6.34 -22.58
C GLY A 231 14.37 -6.22 -21.31
N ASP A 232 15.67 -6.00 -21.44
CA ASP A 232 16.51 -5.72 -20.27
C ASP A 232 16.08 -4.40 -19.61
N ALA A 233 15.88 -4.43 -18.29
CA ALA A 233 15.50 -3.25 -17.51
C ALA A 233 16.69 -2.28 -17.36
N GLY A 234 17.92 -2.77 -17.51
CA GLY A 234 19.15 -1.99 -17.68
C GLY A 234 19.32 -0.87 -16.65
N GLY A 235 19.72 0.31 -17.13
CA GLY A 235 19.98 1.49 -16.29
C GLY A 235 18.76 2.05 -15.54
N GLU A 236 17.54 1.61 -15.87
CA GLU A 236 16.31 1.99 -15.15
C GLU A 236 15.80 0.87 -14.22
N PHE A 237 16.64 -0.12 -13.88
CA PHE A 237 16.26 -1.30 -13.09
C PHE A 237 15.41 -0.98 -11.86
N TRP A 238 15.84 -0.03 -11.03
CA TRP A 238 15.12 0.35 -9.81
C TRP A 238 13.76 0.99 -10.08
N ARG A 239 13.66 1.82 -11.12
CA ARG A 239 12.39 2.39 -11.57
C ARG A 239 11.45 1.28 -12.04
N TRP A 240 11.95 0.34 -12.84
CA TRP A 240 11.17 -0.81 -13.29
C TRP A 240 10.73 -1.70 -12.14
N ARG A 241 11.57 -1.95 -11.13
CA ARG A 241 11.17 -2.70 -9.92
C ARG A 241 9.97 -2.08 -9.22
N VAL A 242 9.83 -0.76 -9.25
CA VAL A 242 8.69 -0.04 -8.66
C VAL A 242 7.46 -0.09 -9.56
N VAL A 243 7.62 0.26 -10.84
CA VAL A 243 6.50 0.38 -11.80
C VAL A 243 5.88 -1.00 -12.09
N ALA A 244 6.72 -2.02 -12.24
CA ALA A 244 6.28 -3.36 -12.65
C ALA A 244 5.87 -4.26 -11.48
N ARG A 245 6.18 -3.89 -10.22
CA ARG A 245 5.97 -4.73 -9.03
C ARG A 245 4.61 -5.40 -9.02
N ASP A 246 3.56 -4.59 -9.02
CA ASP A 246 2.21 -5.10 -8.80
C ASP A 246 1.78 -6.06 -9.93
N ALA A 247 2.24 -5.84 -11.17
CA ALA A 247 1.99 -6.76 -12.29
C ALA A 247 2.83 -8.05 -12.18
N ALA A 248 4.10 -7.92 -11.81
CA ALA A 248 5.05 -9.04 -11.72
C ALA A 248 4.69 -10.02 -10.60
N VAL A 249 4.20 -9.51 -9.47
CA VAL A 249 3.88 -10.30 -8.28
C VAL A 249 2.43 -10.78 -8.20
N PHE A 250 1.54 -10.23 -9.04
CA PHE A 250 0.11 -10.53 -9.00
C PHE A 250 -0.23 -12.03 -8.98
N PRO A 251 0.44 -12.90 -9.78
CA PRO A 251 0.21 -14.34 -9.71
C PRO A 251 0.44 -14.92 -8.31
N GLU A 252 1.55 -14.58 -7.67
CA GLU A 252 1.86 -15.06 -6.32
C GLU A 252 0.92 -14.46 -5.28
N VAL A 253 0.51 -13.19 -5.41
CA VAL A 253 -0.48 -12.56 -4.51
C VAL A 253 -1.79 -13.34 -4.49
N VAL A 254 -2.29 -13.75 -5.66
CA VAL A 254 -3.54 -14.52 -5.77
C VAL A 254 -3.39 -15.91 -5.16
N GLU A 255 -2.24 -16.58 -5.35
CA GLU A 255 -1.99 -17.90 -4.76
C GLU A 255 -1.80 -17.84 -3.25
N VAL A 256 -1.10 -16.83 -2.72
CA VAL A 256 -0.99 -16.59 -1.27
C VAL A 256 -2.37 -16.29 -0.68
N ALA A 257 -3.16 -15.40 -1.29
CA ALA A 257 -4.52 -15.13 -0.82
C ALA A 257 -5.39 -16.39 -0.78
N ARG A 258 -5.29 -17.25 -1.81
CA ARG A 258 -5.96 -18.55 -1.85
C ARG A 258 -5.50 -19.47 -0.72
N ALA A 259 -4.20 -19.50 -0.43
CA ALA A 259 -3.62 -20.32 0.63
C ALA A 259 -4.03 -19.83 2.02
N LEU A 260 -4.00 -18.51 2.28
CA LEU A 260 -4.41 -17.95 3.58
C LEU A 260 -5.91 -18.19 3.86
N LEU A 261 -6.76 -18.24 2.82
CA LEU A 261 -8.19 -18.59 2.94
C LEU A 261 -8.48 -20.09 3.08
N ASP A 262 -7.45 -20.93 3.08
CA ASP A 262 -7.61 -22.37 3.20
C ASP A 262 -7.57 -22.81 4.67
N PRO A 263 -8.67 -23.36 5.23
CA PRO A 263 -8.67 -23.86 6.60
C PRO A 263 -7.59 -24.91 6.85
N GLY A 264 -7.23 -25.70 5.83
CA GLY A 264 -6.12 -26.66 5.93
C GLY A 264 -4.77 -25.98 6.16
N MET A 265 -4.54 -24.81 5.57
CA MET A 265 -3.32 -24.03 5.80
C MET A 265 -3.30 -23.44 7.22
N ALA A 266 -4.44 -22.93 7.71
CA ALA A 266 -4.55 -22.46 9.09
C ALA A 266 -4.34 -23.61 10.11
N GLU A 267 -4.74 -24.83 9.77
CA GLU A 267 -4.47 -26.02 10.57
C GLU A 267 -2.98 -26.36 10.62
N LEU A 268 -2.26 -26.27 9.50
CA LEU A 268 -0.81 -26.46 9.47
C LEU A 268 -0.09 -25.46 10.38
N VAL A 269 -0.48 -24.18 10.35
CA VAL A 269 0.06 -23.16 11.28
C VAL A 269 -0.16 -23.56 12.74
N TRP A 270 -1.36 -24.03 13.06
CA TRP A 270 -1.71 -24.45 14.42
C TRP A 270 -0.83 -25.61 14.89
N GLN A 271 -0.64 -26.62 14.04
CA GLN A 271 0.21 -27.76 14.31
C GLN A 271 1.69 -27.35 14.45
N ASP A 272 2.17 -26.50 13.55
CA ASP A 272 3.54 -25.98 13.59
C ASP A 272 3.82 -25.23 14.90
N SER A 273 2.83 -24.51 15.45
CA SER A 273 2.93 -23.79 16.74
C SER A 273 3.02 -24.69 17.99
N GLY A 274 2.94 -26.02 17.82
CA GLY A 274 2.87 -26.99 18.91
C GLY A 274 1.47 -27.17 19.49
N ALA A 275 0.45 -26.58 18.85
CA ALA A 275 -0.94 -26.61 19.26
C ALA A 275 -1.11 -26.23 20.76
N GLY A 276 -1.58 -27.19 21.58
CA GLY A 276 -1.80 -27.02 23.01
C GLY A 276 -0.52 -26.95 23.86
N ARG A 277 0.67 -27.20 23.28
CA ARG A 277 1.98 -27.05 23.93
C ARG A 277 2.81 -26.05 23.12
N PRO A 278 2.80 -24.75 23.48
CA PRO A 278 3.46 -23.71 22.70
C PRO A 278 4.94 -24.02 22.44
N ARG A 279 5.36 -23.90 21.19
CA ARG A 279 6.77 -23.91 20.77
C ARG A 279 7.05 -22.80 19.77
N ALA A 280 8.33 -22.46 19.60
CA ALA A 280 8.77 -21.60 18.51
C ALA A 280 8.39 -22.21 17.15
N LEU A 281 7.99 -21.37 16.20
CA LEU A 281 7.71 -21.83 14.84
C LEU A 281 9.00 -22.38 14.20
N PRO A 282 8.98 -23.61 13.67
CA PRO A 282 10.16 -24.18 13.05
C PRO A 282 10.48 -23.47 11.73
N ALA A 283 11.78 -23.29 11.44
CA ALA A 283 12.26 -22.72 10.18
C ALA A 283 11.88 -23.58 8.95
N ASP A 284 11.48 -24.83 9.16
CA ASP A 284 10.99 -25.75 8.13
C ASP A 284 9.54 -26.19 8.38
N GLY A 285 8.70 -25.35 8.98
CA GLY A 285 7.29 -25.66 9.26
C GLY A 285 6.51 -26.18 8.05
N ALA A 286 5.58 -27.11 8.30
CA ALA A 286 4.74 -27.71 7.27
C ALA A 286 3.92 -26.67 6.51
N PHE A 287 3.46 -25.62 7.19
CA PHE A 287 2.76 -24.49 6.56
C PHE A 287 3.64 -23.81 5.50
N CYS A 288 4.86 -23.41 5.87
CA CYS A 288 5.73 -22.66 4.96
C CYS A 288 6.20 -23.52 3.78
N ARG A 289 6.50 -24.81 3.98
CA ARG A 289 6.77 -25.75 2.89
C ARG A 289 5.59 -25.84 1.91
N GLN A 290 4.39 -26.06 2.44
CA GLN A 290 3.18 -26.17 1.62
C GLN A 290 2.86 -24.87 0.88
N LEU A 291 3.15 -23.71 1.49
CA LEU A 291 2.99 -22.40 0.86
C LEU A 291 3.98 -22.23 -0.30
N GLY A 292 5.25 -22.59 -0.10
CA GLY A 292 6.28 -22.60 -1.14
C GLY A 292 5.91 -23.47 -2.34
N GLU A 293 5.40 -24.68 -2.10
CA GLU A 293 4.88 -25.55 -3.16
C GLU A 293 3.72 -24.92 -3.94
N ARG A 294 2.76 -24.29 -3.23
CA ARG A 294 1.57 -23.68 -3.86
C ARG A 294 1.91 -22.51 -4.76
N VAL A 295 2.96 -21.75 -4.44
CA VAL A 295 3.45 -20.66 -5.30
C VAL A 295 4.45 -21.15 -6.35
N GLY A 296 4.71 -22.46 -6.43
CA GLY A 296 5.63 -23.07 -7.39
C GLY A 296 7.11 -22.82 -7.09
N ARG A 297 7.44 -22.48 -5.84
CA ARG A 297 8.81 -22.19 -5.37
C ARG A 297 9.06 -22.90 -4.04
N PRO A 298 9.30 -24.24 -4.04
CA PRO A 298 9.49 -24.99 -2.79
C PRO A 298 10.62 -24.44 -1.91
N TRP A 299 11.67 -23.88 -2.52
CA TRP A 299 12.79 -23.24 -1.84
C TRP A 299 12.39 -21.96 -1.06
N LEU A 300 11.26 -21.32 -1.40
CA LEU A 300 10.79 -20.12 -0.72
C LEU A 300 10.24 -20.42 0.69
N GLY A 301 9.74 -21.65 0.91
CA GLY A 301 9.13 -22.03 2.19
C GLY A 301 10.06 -21.80 3.38
N PRO A 302 11.26 -22.40 3.41
CA PRO A 302 12.23 -22.19 4.48
C PRO A 302 12.61 -20.72 4.69
N LEU A 303 12.76 -19.95 3.60
CA LEU A 303 13.10 -18.53 3.67
C LEU A 303 11.95 -17.68 4.26
N ALA A 304 10.71 -18.00 3.91
CA ALA A 304 9.53 -17.34 4.44
C ALA A 304 9.29 -17.66 5.93
N ALA A 305 9.78 -18.81 6.42
CA ALA A 305 9.65 -19.21 7.82
C ALA A 305 10.57 -18.44 8.77
N VAL A 306 11.67 -17.87 8.25
CA VAL A 306 12.65 -17.11 9.04
C VAL A 306 12.49 -15.58 8.92
N ASP A 307 11.48 -15.11 8.18
CA ASP A 307 11.06 -13.69 8.13
C ASP A 307 10.21 -13.33 9.36
N PHE A 308 10.82 -13.36 10.55
CA PHE A 308 10.15 -13.29 11.86
C PHE A 308 9.33 -12.02 12.11
N GLY A 309 9.50 -11.00 11.27
CA GLY A 309 8.74 -9.76 11.31
C GLY A 309 7.74 -9.56 10.16
N GLY A 310 7.70 -10.48 9.21
CA GLY A 310 6.90 -10.31 8.00
C GLY A 310 5.39 -10.31 8.25
N PRO A 311 4.60 -9.77 7.29
CA PRO A 311 3.14 -9.88 7.30
C PRO A 311 2.64 -11.33 7.43
N LEU A 312 3.42 -12.30 6.95
CA LEU A 312 3.08 -13.73 7.01
C LEU A 312 3.12 -14.24 8.45
N ILE A 313 4.20 -13.94 9.18
CA ILE A 313 4.34 -14.33 10.59
C ILE A 313 3.29 -13.62 11.45
N ALA A 314 2.98 -12.35 11.16
CA ALA A 314 1.90 -11.63 11.83
C ALA A 314 0.54 -12.33 11.65
N TRP A 315 0.23 -12.75 10.42
CA TRP A 315 -0.97 -13.53 10.10
C TRP A 315 -0.98 -14.89 10.83
N MET A 316 0.13 -15.64 10.78
CA MET A 316 0.27 -16.92 11.49
C MET A 316 0.06 -16.76 13.01
N GLY A 317 0.65 -15.72 13.60
CA GLY A 317 0.47 -15.36 15.00
C GLY A 317 -0.99 -15.06 15.36
N ALA A 318 -1.72 -14.37 14.48
CA ALA A 318 -3.16 -14.11 14.67
C ALA A 318 -3.99 -15.40 14.62
N VAL A 319 -3.69 -16.35 13.70
CA VAL A 319 -4.34 -17.68 13.70
C VAL A 319 -4.14 -18.39 15.04
N ILE A 320 -2.91 -18.40 15.55
CA ILE A 320 -2.55 -19.10 16.80
C ILE A 320 -3.24 -18.45 18.00
N ARG A 321 -3.21 -17.11 18.11
CA ARG A 321 -3.85 -16.37 19.22
C ARG A 321 -5.36 -16.60 19.26
N ARG A 322 -6.03 -16.50 18.10
CA ARG A 322 -7.47 -16.73 17.98
C ARG A 322 -7.86 -18.13 18.43
N ARG A 323 -7.07 -19.15 18.09
CA ARG A 323 -7.31 -20.53 18.53
C ARG A 323 -7.05 -20.76 20.01
N ARG A 324 -6.14 -19.99 20.63
CA ARG A 324 -5.84 -20.07 22.07
C ARG A 324 -6.82 -19.28 22.95
N GLY A 325 -7.72 -18.49 22.36
CA GLY A 325 -8.62 -17.63 23.12
C GLY A 325 -7.89 -16.56 23.93
N ALA A 326 -6.68 -16.17 23.52
CA ALA A 326 -5.89 -15.17 24.23
C ALA A 326 -6.58 -13.79 24.14
N SER A 327 -6.81 -13.15 25.29
CA SER A 327 -7.27 -11.76 25.33
C SER A 327 -6.15 -10.85 24.84
N LEU A 328 -6.47 -9.91 23.95
CA LEU A 328 -5.46 -9.00 23.41
C LEU A 328 -5.20 -7.83 24.36
N PRO A 329 -3.97 -7.32 24.38
CA PRO A 329 -3.70 -6.03 25.00
C PRO A 329 -4.57 -4.92 24.39
N PRO A 330 -4.98 -3.90 25.17
CA PRO A 330 -5.68 -2.73 24.64
C PRO A 330 -4.92 -2.11 23.46
N GLY A 331 -5.61 -1.84 22.35
CA GLY A 331 -5.02 -1.27 21.12
C GLY A 331 -4.62 -2.29 20.05
N HIS A 332 -4.52 -3.58 20.39
CA HIS A 332 -4.32 -4.66 19.41
C HIS A 332 -5.68 -5.14 18.90
N ARG A 333 -5.98 -4.94 17.61
CA ARG A 333 -7.14 -5.58 16.97
C ARG A 333 -6.75 -7.00 16.56
N ASP A 334 -7.51 -8.00 16.99
CA ASP A 334 -7.36 -9.41 16.56
C ASP A 334 -7.89 -9.66 15.15
N ASP A 335 -7.53 -8.78 14.24
CA ASP A 335 -7.99 -8.92 12.89
C ASP A 335 -6.92 -9.63 12.07
N LEU A 336 -7.14 -10.93 11.90
CA LEU A 336 -6.36 -11.81 11.02
C LEU A 336 -6.12 -11.17 9.64
N TRP A 337 -7.02 -10.29 9.18
CA TRP A 337 -7.00 -9.71 7.85
C TRP A 337 -6.56 -8.24 7.81
N LEU A 338 -6.09 -7.71 8.94
CA LEU A 338 -5.57 -6.35 9.03
C LEU A 338 -4.05 -6.33 8.91
N VAL A 339 -3.54 -5.62 7.91
CA VAL A 339 -2.10 -5.35 7.79
C VAL A 339 -1.75 -4.12 8.63
N ARG A 340 -0.90 -4.34 9.65
CA ARG A 340 -0.29 -3.28 10.46
C ARG A 340 0.33 -2.20 9.58
N ARG A 341 0.21 -0.94 9.97
CA ARG A 341 0.65 0.22 9.17
C ARG A 341 2.15 0.18 8.86
N GLU A 342 2.95 -0.46 9.70
CA GLU A 342 4.41 -0.61 9.56
C GLU A 342 4.78 -1.64 8.48
N LEU A 343 3.88 -2.59 8.25
CA LEU A 343 3.99 -3.71 7.32
C LEU A 343 3.26 -3.47 5.98
N GLN A 344 2.55 -2.35 5.85
CA GLN A 344 1.89 -1.98 4.60
C GLN A 344 2.93 -1.59 3.54
N PRO A 345 2.93 -2.24 2.37
CA PRO A 345 3.85 -1.89 1.30
C PRO A 345 3.60 -0.46 0.80
N PRO A 346 4.66 0.29 0.43
CA PRO A 346 4.50 1.63 -0.11
C PRO A 346 3.80 1.59 -1.48
N SER A 347 3.07 2.67 -1.80
CA SER A 347 2.47 2.83 -3.12
C SER A 347 3.53 3.03 -4.21
N MET A 348 3.17 2.82 -5.46
CA MET A 348 4.04 3.10 -6.61
C MET A 348 4.47 4.57 -6.61
N ALA A 349 3.51 5.49 -6.45
CA ALA A 349 3.78 6.92 -6.40
C ALA A 349 4.75 7.30 -5.27
N ALA A 350 4.62 6.70 -4.08
CA ALA A 350 5.53 6.96 -2.96
C ALA A 350 6.97 6.50 -3.25
N GLN A 351 7.13 5.31 -3.83
CA GLN A 351 8.45 4.79 -4.20
C GLN A 351 9.10 5.57 -5.33
N LEU A 352 8.35 5.97 -6.37
CA LEU A 352 8.89 6.80 -7.46
C LEU A 352 9.35 8.18 -6.96
N ARG A 353 8.61 8.79 -6.02
CA ARG A 353 9.06 10.02 -5.35
C ARG A 353 10.35 9.80 -4.56
N ALA A 354 10.47 8.70 -3.82
CA ALA A 354 11.69 8.36 -3.09
C ALA A 354 12.89 8.20 -4.04
N LEU A 355 12.73 7.46 -5.15
CA LEU A 355 13.78 7.30 -6.16
C LEU A 355 14.19 8.63 -6.80
N THR A 356 13.22 9.50 -7.09
CA THR A 356 13.50 10.83 -7.67
C THR A 356 14.22 11.73 -6.68
N LYS A 357 13.86 11.66 -5.39
CA LYS A 357 14.55 12.40 -4.33
C LYS A 357 16.00 11.91 -4.19
N GLU A 358 16.22 10.61 -4.15
CA GLU A 358 17.56 10.00 -4.08
C GLU A 358 18.43 10.41 -5.28
N ALA A 359 17.87 10.38 -6.50
CA ALA A 359 18.59 10.81 -7.70
C ALA A 359 18.98 12.31 -7.69
N ARG A 360 18.16 13.17 -7.06
CA ARG A 360 18.43 14.62 -6.97
C ARG A 360 19.40 14.99 -5.86
N LEU A 361 19.37 14.26 -4.75
CA LEU A 361 20.20 14.48 -3.57
C LEU A 361 20.69 13.12 -3.07
N PRO A 362 21.76 12.56 -3.68
CA PRO A 362 22.36 11.31 -3.22
C PRO A 362 22.76 11.44 -1.75
N GLY A 363 22.32 10.51 -0.90
CA GLY A 363 22.62 10.55 0.54
C GLY A 363 21.73 11.49 1.38
N SER A 364 20.63 12.02 0.84
CA SER A 364 19.62 12.77 1.64
C SER A 364 18.69 11.87 2.46
N GLY A 365 19.03 10.58 2.57
CA GLY A 365 18.23 9.54 3.18
C GLY A 365 17.07 9.12 2.26
N THR A 366 17.06 7.85 1.86
CA THR A 366 15.82 7.25 1.38
C THR A 366 14.78 7.31 2.51
N VAL A 367 13.48 7.20 2.19
CA VAL A 367 12.44 7.17 3.22
C VAL A 367 12.84 6.11 4.27
N TRP A 368 12.83 6.41 5.57
CA TRP A 368 13.26 5.48 6.63
C TRP A 368 12.76 4.03 6.42
N ARG A 369 11.53 3.87 5.92
CA ARG A 369 10.92 2.58 5.61
C ARG A 369 11.53 1.81 4.43
N SER A 370 12.12 2.50 3.46
CA SER A 370 12.85 1.91 2.33
C SER A 370 14.34 1.70 2.63
N ALA A 371 14.91 2.49 3.54
CA ALA A 371 16.32 2.41 3.92
C ALA A 371 16.59 1.33 4.97
N VAL A 372 15.67 1.20 5.93
CA VAL A 372 15.83 0.35 7.10
C VAL A 372 15.02 -0.92 6.93
N ALA A 373 15.70 -2.07 7.08
CA ALA A 373 15.09 -3.38 7.01
C ALA A 373 13.89 -3.49 7.97
N PRO A 374 12.78 -4.13 7.55
CA PRO A 374 11.61 -4.32 8.41
C PRO A 374 11.92 -4.96 9.76
N GLU A 375 12.86 -5.91 9.82
CA GLU A 375 13.33 -6.59 11.05
C GLU A 375 13.80 -5.56 12.06
N GLN A 376 14.68 -4.67 11.61
CA GLN A 376 15.27 -3.65 12.47
C GLN A 376 14.23 -2.59 12.86
N ARG A 377 13.32 -2.24 11.95
CA ARG A 377 12.17 -1.38 12.29
C ARG A 377 11.23 -2.00 13.34
N MET A 378 11.02 -3.31 13.31
CA MET A 378 10.23 -4.02 14.32
C MET A 378 10.98 -4.22 15.62
N LEU A 379 12.29 -4.49 15.59
CA LEU A 379 13.11 -4.52 16.78
C LEU A 379 13.02 -3.19 17.52
N ILE A 380 13.22 -2.08 16.79
CA ILE A 380 13.04 -0.72 17.32
C ILE A 380 11.63 -0.54 17.89
N GLY A 381 10.59 -0.95 17.15
CA GLY A 381 9.20 -0.88 17.63
C GLY A 381 8.96 -1.66 18.92
N ASN A 382 9.40 -2.93 18.98
CA ASN A 382 9.23 -3.79 20.15
C ASN A 382 10.00 -3.24 21.37
N LEU A 383 11.21 -2.71 21.18
CA LEU A 383 11.99 -2.10 22.26
C LEU A 383 11.28 -0.87 22.84
N LEU A 384 10.65 -0.06 21.99
CA LEU A 384 9.85 1.10 22.41
C LEU A 384 8.56 0.67 23.13
N ASP A 385 7.83 -0.29 22.56
CA ASP A 385 6.58 -0.83 23.14
C ASP A 385 6.84 -1.47 24.51
N ASP A 386 7.90 -2.29 24.64
CA ASP A 386 8.28 -2.92 25.90
C ASP A 386 8.73 -1.88 26.95
N ALA A 387 9.41 -0.80 26.53
CA ALA A 387 9.80 0.28 27.43
C ALA A 387 8.57 1.07 27.93
N GLU A 388 7.60 1.33 27.04
CA GLU A 388 6.33 1.95 27.40
C GLU A 388 5.55 1.08 28.39
N GLU A 389 5.44 -0.23 28.14
CA GLU A 389 4.76 -1.16 29.05
C GLU A 389 5.40 -1.15 30.44
N GLN A 390 6.72 -1.18 30.54
CA GLN A 390 7.42 -1.10 31.82
C GLN A 390 7.12 0.21 32.55
N LEU A 391 7.12 1.35 31.87
CA LEU A 391 6.79 2.65 32.47
C LEU A 391 5.32 2.74 32.90
N LEU A 392 4.40 2.11 32.17
CA LEU A 392 2.99 2.02 32.55
C LEU A 392 2.79 1.17 33.80
N GLN A 393 3.48 0.04 33.93
CA GLN A 393 3.43 -0.82 35.11
C GLN A 393 3.91 -0.09 36.39
N LEU A 394 4.82 0.87 36.26
CA LEU A 394 5.32 1.67 37.38
C LEU A 394 4.31 2.68 37.94
N ARG A 395 3.27 3.06 37.18
CA ARG A 395 2.21 3.95 37.67
C ARG A 395 1.42 3.36 38.83
N GLY A 396 1.43 2.03 39.00
CA GLY A 396 0.80 1.31 40.10
C GLY A 396 1.73 0.92 41.26
N ALA A 397 3.04 1.14 41.14
CA ALA A 397 4.07 0.61 42.04
C ALA A 397 4.26 1.41 43.34
N GLN A 398 3.40 2.39 43.64
CA GLN A 398 3.49 3.24 44.84
C GLN A 398 2.79 2.64 46.08
N ARG A 399 2.75 1.30 46.20
CA ARG A 399 2.10 0.59 47.32
C ARG A 399 3.13 -0.27 48.04
N GLY A 400 3.12 -0.27 49.37
CA GLY A 400 4.09 -0.99 50.20
C GLY A 400 4.95 -0.06 51.05
N SER A 401 6.03 -0.58 51.63
CA SER A 401 6.99 0.26 52.35
C SER A 401 7.74 1.19 51.38
N SER A 402 8.25 2.32 51.88
CA SER A 402 9.01 3.27 51.06
C SER A 402 10.24 2.65 50.41
N ALA A 403 10.87 1.68 51.08
CA ALA A 403 12.02 0.95 50.55
C ALA A 403 11.63 0.04 49.37
N GLU A 404 10.54 -0.73 49.50
CA GLU A 404 10.06 -1.62 48.44
C GLU A 404 9.54 -0.84 47.22
N ALA A 405 8.79 0.24 47.46
CA ALA A 405 8.31 1.12 46.40
C ALA A 405 9.49 1.81 45.67
N ALA A 406 10.49 2.28 46.41
CA ALA A 406 11.69 2.89 45.81
C ALA A 406 12.50 1.86 45.01
N GLU A 407 12.71 0.66 45.53
CA GLU A 407 13.42 -0.41 44.83
C GLU A 407 12.72 -0.80 43.53
N GLN A 408 11.39 -0.98 43.58
CA GLN A 408 10.59 -1.36 42.40
C GLN A 408 10.57 -0.24 41.34
N LEU A 409 10.42 1.02 41.77
CA LEU A 409 10.49 2.18 40.87
C LEU A 409 11.88 2.31 40.22
N LEU A 410 12.96 2.21 41.00
CA LEU A 410 14.32 2.35 40.47
C LEU A 410 14.68 1.21 39.51
N LYS A 411 14.32 -0.04 39.82
CA LYS A 411 14.55 -1.20 38.94
C LYS A 411 13.75 -1.12 37.63
N GLY A 412 12.48 -0.70 37.72
CA GLY A 412 11.64 -0.54 36.53
C GLY A 412 12.08 0.63 35.65
N ILE A 413 12.45 1.77 36.23
CA ILE A 413 13.03 2.91 35.49
C ILE A 413 14.34 2.49 34.83
N GLY A 414 15.21 1.76 35.54
CA GLY A 414 16.47 1.26 35.00
C GLY A 414 16.27 0.30 33.81
N SER A 415 15.29 -0.59 33.90
CA SER A 415 14.96 -1.54 32.83
C SER A 415 14.39 -0.83 31.59
N ALA A 416 13.48 0.13 31.78
CA ALA A 416 12.92 0.91 30.68
C ALA A 416 13.99 1.80 30.01
N ALA A 417 14.88 2.41 30.79
CA ALA A 417 16.01 3.17 30.28
C ALA A 417 16.98 2.29 29.47
N GLY A 418 17.20 1.04 29.88
CA GLY A 418 18.00 0.07 29.12
C GLY A 418 17.42 -0.20 27.72
N ARG A 419 16.11 -0.46 27.65
CA ARG A 419 15.40 -0.69 26.39
C ARG A 419 15.39 0.54 25.47
N LEU A 420 15.20 1.74 26.03
CA LEU A 420 15.29 2.99 25.26
C LEU A 420 16.69 3.24 24.70
N ARG A 421 17.75 2.90 25.44
CA ARG A 421 19.14 2.98 24.93
C ARG A 421 19.40 2.00 23.82
N GLU A 422 18.87 0.78 23.93
CA GLU A 422 18.98 -0.22 22.86
C GLU A 422 18.22 0.23 21.61
N ALA A 423 16.99 0.76 21.76
CA ALA A 423 16.24 1.33 20.65
C ALA A 423 17.00 2.50 19.99
N LEU A 424 17.61 3.38 20.79
CA LEU A 424 18.43 4.49 20.30
C LEU A 424 19.63 3.98 19.47
N ARG A 425 20.30 2.93 19.92
CA ARG A 425 21.41 2.31 19.17
C ARG A 425 20.94 1.77 17.84
N GLU A 426 19.85 0.98 17.83
CA GLU A 426 19.29 0.40 16.60
C GLU A 426 18.84 1.47 15.61
N VAL A 427 18.24 2.56 16.09
CA VAL A 427 17.87 3.72 15.26
C VAL A 427 19.10 4.43 14.71
N ALA A 428 20.12 4.68 15.54
CA ALA A 428 21.33 5.35 15.12
C ALA A 428 22.09 4.53 14.05
N GLN A 429 22.22 3.24 14.27
CA GLN A 429 22.85 2.32 13.32
C GLN A 429 22.11 2.31 11.98
N ALA A 430 20.79 2.11 12.02
CA ALA A 430 19.95 2.12 10.84
C ALA A 430 19.98 3.46 10.08
N ALA A 431 20.11 4.59 10.78
CA ALA A 431 20.25 5.90 10.15
C ALA A 431 21.58 6.04 9.40
N VAL A 432 22.68 5.60 10.00
CA VAL A 432 24.02 5.62 9.38
C VAL A 432 24.07 4.68 8.18
N GLU A 433 23.55 3.46 8.30
CA GLU A 433 23.44 2.49 7.20
C GLU A 433 22.56 3.00 6.04
N ALA A 434 21.53 3.80 6.37
CA ALA A 434 20.68 4.50 5.41
C ALA A 434 21.37 5.70 4.72
N GLY A 435 22.64 5.98 5.03
CA GLY A 435 23.42 7.06 4.43
C GLY A 435 23.26 8.43 5.10
N VAL A 436 22.65 8.50 6.28
CA VAL A 436 22.60 9.75 7.06
C VAL A 436 23.98 10.04 7.65
N ARG A 437 24.40 11.31 7.61
CA ARG A 437 25.68 11.73 8.16
C ARG A 437 25.75 11.50 9.67
N VAL A 438 26.86 10.96 10.14
CA VAL A 438 27.09 10.59 11.56
C VAL A 438 26.96 11.81 12.47
N GLU A 439 27.37 12.99 12.00
CA GLU A 439 27.30 14.25 12.74
C GLU A 439 25.84 14.68 13.01
N ASP A 440 24.95 14.45 12.04
CA ASP A 440 23.53 14.75 12.18
C ASP A 440 22.86 13.78 13.15
N VAL A 441 23.20 12.48 13.06
CA VAL A 441 22.69 11.45 13.98
C VAL A 441 23.13 11.72 15.43
N ALA A 442 24.40 12.11 15.63
CA ALA A 442 24.93 12.44 16.95
C ALA A 442 24.21 13.65 17.56
N ALA A 443 24.02 14.72 16.76
CA ALA A 443 23.30 15.90 17.19
C ALA A 443 21.84 15.61 17.59
N TRP A 444 21.12 14.77 16.82
CA TRP A 444 19.74 14.39 17.15
C TRP A 444 19.64 13.48 18.38
N ALA A 445 20.62 12.60 18.58
CA ALA A 445 20.71 11.74 19.75
C ALA A 445 21.14 12.48 21.02
N GLY A 446 21.55 13.75 20.92
CA GLY A 446 22.13 14.50 22.04
C GLY A 446 23.49 13.93 22.49
N LEU A 447 24.21 13.27 21.59
CA LEU A 447 25.52 12.65 21.83
C LEU A 447 26.62 13.41 21.08
N SER A 448 27.87 13.31 21.55
CA SER A 448 29.01 13.67 20.70
C SER A 448 29.22 12.60 19.62
N PRO A 449 29.85 12.93 18.48
CA PRO A 449 30.19 11.93 17.46
C PRO A 449 31.02 10.76 18.01
N ASP A 450 31.94 11.03 18.95
CA ASP A 450 32.75 10.00 19.60
C ASP A 450 31.90 9.10 20.51
N ALA A 451 30.96 9.66 21.28
CA ALA A 451 30.04 8.89 22.10
C ALA A 451 29.06 8.06 21.25
N LEU A 452 28.67 8.57 20.08
CA LEU A 452 27.88 7.82 19.12
C LEU A 452 28.67 6.62 18.54
N ALA A 453 29.95 6.82 18.24
CA ALA A 453 30.83 5.75 17.77
C ALA A 453 31.02 4.64 18.82
N GLU A 454 31.12 4.98 20.11
CA GLU A 454 31.15 4.01 21.20
C GLU A 454 29.82 3.23 21.32
N VAL A 455 28.68 3.92 21.17
CA VAL A 455 27.35 3.28 21.21
C VAL A 455 27.16 2.30 20.06
N LEU A 456 27.70 2.60 18.88
CA LEU A 456 27.65 1.76 17.67
C LEU A 456 28.73 0.66 17.63
N GLY A 457 29.87 0.85 18.30
CA GLY A 457 31.02 -0.05 18.27
C GLY A 457 31.02 -1.18 19.32
N ALA A 458 30.12 -1.17 20.30
CA ALA A 458 30.10 -2.14 21.39
C ALA A 458 29.47 -3.50 21.02
N GLY A 459 30.08 -4.20 20.08
CA GLY A 459 29.97 -5.65 19.94
C GLY A 459 31.05 -6.35 20.76
N GLY A 460 30.81 -6.53 22.07
CA GLY A 460 31.63 -7.42 22.92
C GLY A 460 32.16 -6.78 24.20
N GLY A 461 31.66 -7.25 25.33
CA GLY A 461 32.28 -7.04 26.65
C GLY A 461 31.37 -6.39 27.68
N THR A 462 30.75 -7.22 28.51
CA THR A 462 30.26 -6.88 29.86
C THR A 462 31.23 -5.98 30.62
N VAL A 463 30.73 -4.89 31.23
CA VAL A 463 31.23 -4.37 32.51
C VAL A 463 30.06 -3.71 33.27
N TRP A 464 29.68 -4.37 34.38
CA TRP A 464 28.86 -4.02 35.56
C TRP A 464 27.72 -2.98 35.48
#